data_AF-A0A5F2BBR1-F1
#
_entry.id   AF-A0A5F2BBR1-F1
#
_cell.length_a   1.000
_cell.length_b   1.000
_cell.length_c   1.000
_cell.angle_alpha   90.00
_cell.angle_beta   90.00
_cell.angle_gamma   90.00
#
_symmetry.space_group_name_H-M   'P 1'
#
loop_
_entity.id
_entity.type
_entity.pdbx_description
1 polymer ?
#
loop_
_entity_poly.entity_id
_entity_poly.type
_entity_poly.pdbx_seq_one_letter_code
_entity_poly.pdbx_strand_id
1 'polypeptide(L)'
;MEWEKILRDSVKDNKIKELHLRKVPTLKTCDDWSKVREIGLIDHKTKYAHYKGGLVKYGEALFFVTDERLQAIAPYRKWEFKTKIKVEE
;
A
#
# COMPACT_ATOMS: atom_id res chain seq x y z
N MET A 1 1.64 -18.63 3.70
CA MET A 1 2.31 -19.11 2.45
C MET A 1 3.58 -18.30 2.20
N GLU A 2 4.57 -18.86 1.48
CA GLU A 2 5.89 -18.24 1.24
C GLU A 2 5.83 -16.79 0.70
N TRP A 3 4.77 -16.48 -0.07
CA TRP A 3 4.47 -15.17 -0.63
C TRP A 3 4.23 -14.06 0.40
N GLU A 4 3.60 -14.38 1.54
CA GLU A 4 3.27 -13.39 2.59
C GLU A 4 4.52 -12.93 3.34
N LYS A 5 5.49 -13.83 3.54
CA LYS A 5 6.80 -13.48 4.12
C LYS A 5 7.59 -12.55 3.18
N ILE A 6 7.62 -12.87 1.88
CA ILE A 6 8.35 -12.06 0.88
C ILE A 6 7.78 -10.64 0.80
N LEU A 7 6.45 -10.47 0.85
CA LEU A 7 5.80 -9.16 0.81
C LEU A 7 6.03 -8.34 2.10
N ARG A 8 6.01 -9.01 3.26
CA ARG A 8 6.25 -8.35 4.57
C ARG A 8 7.65 -7.74 4.65
N ASP A 9 8.64 -8.41 4.04
CA ASP A 9 10.03 -7.95 3.95
C ASP A 9 10.31 -7.11 2.69
N SER A 10 9.31 -6.82 1.85
CA SER A 10 9.49 -6.07 0.59
C SER A 10 9.72 -4.59 0.81
N VAL A 11 9.23 -4.06 1.92
CA VAL A 11 9.44 -2.66 2.30
C VAL A 11 10.62 -2.60 3.24
N LYS A 12 11.79 -2.26 2.72
CA LYS A 12 13.01 -2.03 3.49
C LYS A 12 13.45 -0.60 3.31
N ASP A 13 13.77 0.09 4.40
CA ASP A 13 14.27 1.47 4.38
C ASP A 13 13.38 2.45 3.59
N ASN A 14 12.05 2.30 3.71
CA ASN A 14 11.04 3.06 2.94
C ASN A 14 11.19 2.91 1.42
N LYS A 15 11.63 1.74 0.96
CA LYS A 15 11.76 1.41 -0.46
C LYS A 15 11.05 0.11 -0.77
N ILE A 16 10.52 0.00 -1.98
CA ILE A 16 9.93 -1.24 -2.51
C ILE A 16 10.36 -1.41 -3.97
N LYS A 17 10.69 -2.64 -4.38
CA LYS A 17 10.93 -2.94 -5.79
C LYS A 17 9.63 -2.89 -6.58
N GLU A 18 9.67 -2.34 -7.79
CA GLU A 18 8.48 -2.25 -8.65
C GLU A 18 7.88 -3.64 -8.92
N LEU A 19 8.73 -4.66 -9.11
CA LEU A 19 8.30 -6.05 -9.27
C LEU A 19 7.45 -6.55 -8.09
N HIS A 20 7.78 -6.14 -6.86
CA HIS A 20 7.01 -6.52 -5.68
C HIS A 20 5.72 -5.70 -5.59
N LEU A 21 5.78 -4.40 -5.85
CA LEU A 21 4.60 -3.52 -5.85
C LEU A 21 3.52 -4.03 -6.82
N ARG A 22 3.91 -4.49 -8.02
CA ARG A 22 3.01 -5.10 -9.02
C ARG A 22 2.29 -6.36 -8.52
N LYS A 23 2.85 -7.05 -7.52
CA LYS A 23 2.27 -8.26 -6.90
C LYS A 23 1.45 -7.95 -5.67
N VAL A 24 1.53 -6.73 -5.12
CA VAL A 24 0.72 -6.33 -3.97
C VAL A 24 -0.75 -6.24 -4.40
N PRO A 25 -1.66 -6.99 -3.74
CA PRO A 25 -3.08 -6.90 -4.07
C PRO A 25 -3.66 -5.54 -3.68
N THR A 26 -4.57 -5.03 -4.50
CA THR A 26 -5.32 -3.82 -4.16
C THR A 26 -6.43 -4.14 -3.17
N LEU A 27 -6.45 -3.47 -2.01
CA LEU A 27 -7.54 -3.56 -1.04
C LEU A 27 -8.72 -2.71 -1.53
N LYS A 28 -9.68 -3.38 -2.18
CA LYS A 28 -10.88 -2.73 -2.73
C LYS A 28 -11.90 -2.40 -1.65
N THR A 29 -12.06 -3.29 -0.68
CA THR A 29 -12.99 -3.22 0.45
C THR A 29 -12.48 -4.10 1.60
N CYS A 30 -12.93 -3.81 2.82
CA CYS A 30 -12.76 -4.66 3.99
C CYS A 30 -13.91 -4.41 4.97
N ASP A 31 -14.14 -5.35 5.89
CA ASP A 31 -15.23 -5.27 6.87
C ASP A 31 -15.05 -4.08 7.83
N ASP A 32 -13.80 -3.78 8.19
CA ASP A 32 -13.50 -2.75 9.17
C ASP A 32 -12.23 -1.98 8.77
N TRP A 33 -12.47 -0.80 8.20
CA TRP A 33 -11.39 0.09 7.80
C TRP A 33 -10.55 0.54 9.00
N SER A 34 -11.05 0.59 10.24
CA SER A 34 -10.24 1.04 11.39
C SER A 34 -9.06 0.12 11.71
N LYS A 35 -9.13 -1.16 11.27
CA LYS A 35 -8.07 -2.16 11.48
C LYS A 35 -6.95 -2.09 10.45
N VAL A 36 -7.14 -1.34 9.36
CA VAL A 36 -6.11 -1.15 8.33
C VAL A 36 -4.99 -0.27 8.90
N ARG A 37 -3.73 -0.68 8.82
CA ARG A 37 -2.58 0.09 9.33
C ARG A 37 -1.76 0.68 8.19
N GLU A 38 -1.50 1.97 8.25
CA GLU A 38 -0.70 2.71 7.27
C GLU A 38 0.77 2.28 7.35
N ILE A 39 1.39 2.05 6.18
CA ILE A 39 2.83 1.81 6.08
C ILE A 39 3.51 3.03 5.45
N GLY A 40 3.00 3.51 4.32
CA GLY A 40 3.52 4.71 3.67
C GLY A 40 2.84 5.01 2.33
N LEU A 41 3.05 6.21 1.82
CA LEU A 41 2.49 6.67 0.54
C LEU A 41 3.41 6.31 -0.62
N ILE A 42 2.82 5.92 -1.74
CA ILE A 42 3.50 5.69 -3.01
C ILE A 42 2.92 6.66 -4.04
N ASP A 43 3.80 7.31 -4.77
CA ASP A 43 3.49 8.08 -5.97
C ASP A 43 4.55 7.75 -7.03
N HIS A 44 4.24 6.76 -7.86
CA HIS A 44 5.17 6.21 -8.85
C HIS A 44 4.49 5.94 -10.19
N LYS A 45 5.01 6.58 -11.24
CA LYS A 45 4.50 6.42 -12.60
C LYS A 45 5.39 5.47 -13.38
N THR A 46 4.78 4.41 -13.91
CA THR A 46 5.41 3.46 -14.83
C THR A 46 4.98 3.77 -16.27
N LYS A 47 5.51 3.01 -17.23
CA LYS A 47 5.08 3.09 -18.63
C LYS A 47 3.58 2.81 -18.83
N TYR A 48 2.99 1.95 -18.00
CA TYR A 48 1.63 1.42 -18.21
C TYR A 48 0.64 1.72 -17.07
N ALA A 49 1.11 2.23 -15.94
CA ALA A 49 0.29 2.44 -14.74
C ALA A 49 0.86 3.54 -13.86
N HIS A 50 -0.01 4.20 -13.09
CA HIS A 50 0.38 5.15 -12.04
C HIS A 50 -0.03 4.58 -10.68
N TYR A 51 0.95 4.16 -9.90
CA TYR A 51 0.76 3.75 -8.52
C TYR A 51 0.72 5.01 -7.66
N LYS A 52 -0.48 5.53 -7.43
CA LYS A 52 -0.72 6.65 -6.51
C LYS A 52 -1.66 6.19 -5.41
N GLY A 53 -1.20 6.22 -4.16
CA GLY A 53 -1.98 5.76 -3.02
C GLY A 53 -1.14 5.36 -1.82
N GLY A 54 -1.71 4.52 -0.96
CA GLY A 54 -1.13 4.09 0.30
C GLY A 54 -0.84 2.60 0.30
N LEU A 55 0.35 2.24 0.74
CA LEU A 55 0.65 0.87 1.15
C LEU A 55 0.18 0.69 2.59
N VAL A 56 -0.58 -0.37 2.84
CA VAL A 56 -1.22 -0.63 4.13
C VAL A 56 -1.11 -2.09 4.51
N LYS A 57 -1.26 -2.38 5.80
CA LYS A 57 -1.43 -3.73 6.33
C LYS A 57 -2.87 -3.94 6.78
N TYR A 58 -3.48 -5.06 6.41
CA TYR A 58 -4.77 -5.49 6.96
C TYR A 58 -4.65 -6.94 7.42
N GLY A 59 -4.84 -7.16 8.72
CA GLY A 59 -4.45 -8.42 9.35
C GLY A 59 -2.95 -8.68 9.21
N GLU A 60 -2.57 -9.80 8.61
CA GLU A 60 -1.17 -10.16 8.36
C GLU A 60 -0.66 -9.77 6.98
N ALA A 61 -1.56 -9.40 6.07
CA ALA A 61 -1.26 -9.20 4.66
C ALA A 61 -1.02 -7.73 4.29
N LEU A 62 -0.20 -7.54 3.26
CA LEU A 62 0.16 -6.26 2.66
C LEU A 62 -0.80 -5.95 1.50
N PHE A 63 -1.31 -4.72 1.46
CA PHE A 63 -2.19 -4.26 0.40
C PHE A 63 -1.83 -2.87 -0.10
N PHE A 64 -2.26 -2.58 -1.31
CA PHE A 64 -2.26 -1.25 -1.88
C PHE A 64 -3.67 -0.66 -1.86
N VAL A 65 -3.81 0.60 -1.45
CA VAL A 65 -5.07 1.35 -1.48
C VAL A 65 -4.85 2.54 -2.41
N THR A 66 -5.66 2.69 -3.44
CA THR A 66 -5.52 3.80 -4.40
C THR A 66 -5.82 5.15 -3.74
N ASP A 67 -5.23 6.22 -4.29
CA ASP A 67 -5.47 7.60 -3.84
C ASP A 67 -6.96 7.95 -3.82
N GLU A 68 -7.70 7.62 -4.89
CA GLU A 68 -9.17 7.77 -4.94
C GLU A 68 -9.88 7.08 -3.77
N ARG A 69 -9.43 5.88 -3.39
CA ARG A 69 -10.04 5.14 -2.28
C ARG A 69 -9.71 5.79 -0.94
N LEU A 70 -8.46 6.20 -0.73
CA LEU A 70 -8.06 6.91 0.48
C LEU A 70 -8.92 8.16 0.67
N GLN A 71 -9.12 8.93 -0.39
CA GLN A 71 -9.97 10.13 -0.36
C GLN A 71 -11.43 9.82 -0.09
N ALA A 72 -11.99 8.77 -0.70
CA ALA A 72 -13.37 8.36 -0.46
C ALA A 72 -13.63 7.92 0.99
N ILE A 73 -12.61 7.37 1.67
CA ILE A 73 -12.71 6.89 3.06
C ILE A 73 -12.35 7.99 4.08
N ALA A 74 -11.57 9.00 3.68
CA ALA A 74 -11.07 10.07 4.54
C ALA A 74 -12.15 10.75 5.42
N PRO A 75 -13.41 10.93 4.98
CA PRO A 75 -14.48 11.49 5.84
C PRO A 75 -14.85 10.62 7.05
N TYR A 76 -14.68 9.29 6.93
CA TYR A 76 -15.06 8.32 7.96
C TYR A 76 -13.89 7.90 8.82
N ARG A 77 -12.68 7.98 8.26
CA ARG A 77 -11.45 7.60 8.93
C ARG A 77 -10.31 8.50 8.46
N LYS A 78 -9.65 9.16 9.41
CA LYS A 78 -8.41 9.90 9.15
C LYS A 78 -7.25 8.93 8.88
N TRP A 79 -6.53 9.18 7.79
CA TRP A 79 -5.30 8.46 7.45
C TRP A 79 -4.07 9.18 8.00
N GLU A 80 -3.14 8.42 8.59
CA GLU A 80 -1.90 8.99 9.16
C GLU A 80 -0.65 8.32 8.59
N PHE A 81 -0.39 8.56 7.30
CA PHE A 81 0.84 8.12 6.65
C PHE A 81 2.05 8.94 7.12
N LYS A 82 3.00 8.28 7.79
CA LYS A 82 4.19 8.93 8.35
C LYS A 82 5.36 9.02 7.38
N THR A 83 5.35 8.23 6.31
CA THR A 83 6.47 8.12 5.38
C THR A 83 5.99 8.06 3.94
N LYS A 84 6.89 8.47 3.04
CA LYS A 84 6.80 8.21 1.61
C LYS A 84 7.69 7.01 1.29
N ILE A 85 7.16 6.08 0.50
CA ILE A 85 7.88 4.89 0.03
C ILE A 85 8.36 5.17 -1.39
N LYS A 86 9.67 5.04 -1.61
CA LYS A 86 10.27 5.14 -2.93
C LYS A 86 10.14 3.80 -3.66
N VAL A 87 9.74 3.83 -4.92
CA VAL A 87 9.77 2.64 -5.78
C VAL A 87 11.11 2.59 -6.49
N GLU A 88 11.78 1.45 -6.41
CA GLU A 88 13.04 1.17 -7.12
C GLU A 88 12.79 0.16 -8.25
N GLU A 89 13.55 0.28 -9.34
CA GLU A 89 13.48 -0.63 -10.49
C GLU A 89 13.94 -2.05 -10.16
#